data_AF-A0A3E1E739-F1
#
_entry.id   AF-A0A3E1E739-F1
#
_cell.length_a   1.000
_cell.length_b   1.000
_cell.length_c   1.000
_cell.angle_alpha   90.00
_cell.angle_beta   90.00
_cell.angle_gamma   90.00
#
_symmetry.space_group_name_H-M   'P 1'
#
loop_
_entity.id
_entity.type
_entity.pdbx_description
1 polymer ?
#
loop_
_entity_poly.entity_id
_entity_poly.type
_entity_poly.pdbx_seq_one_letter_code
_entity_poly.pdbx_strand_id
1 'polypeptide(L)'
;MVLWGAAVALAQAQTVMLKDGRLLAAANVKRAGDQVMLESASGAQVSMAVGEIVRIDFPEPSDLGDAVEKVVEGKGEEAVVLLERIVAGQADFREIPGNWWSLTALRLAQALESLGRGLEAQALAEKIVGEAIEPELVKAAQAQVAAVILRRGDRAGAIRKIDPVLREARGDTARALAHLVRGQCWLAEENWEEAMLSFVQVPVFHATETILFPAVMLGRGRALLGLADFAGARSTLEELRAVYPGAPEAKLALPELQRVADRERAARGDR
;
A
#
# COMPACT_ATOMS: atom_id res chain seq x y z
N MET A 1 -24.13 -13.77 36.82
CA MET A 1 -23.89 -12.32 36.89
C MET A 1 -22.47 -12.08 36.44
N VAL A 2 -22.27 -11.86 35.14
CA VAL A 2 -20.93 -11.66 34.55
C VAL A 2 -20.70 -10.16 34.49
N LEU A 3 -19.82 -9.66 35.35
CA LEU A 3 -19.36 -8.28 35.35
C LEU A 3 -18.45 -8.11 34.12
N TRP A 4 -18.92 -7.38 33.13
CA TRP A 4 -18.08 -6.83 32.07
C TRP A 4 -17.23 -5.71 32.68
N GLY A 5 -15.95 -6.00 32.93
CA GLY A 5 -14.96 -4.97 33.17
C GLY A 5 -14.70 -4.22 31.87
N ALA A 6 -15.13 -2.97 31.78
CA ALA A 6 -14.71 -2.08 30.72
C ALA A 6 -13.19 -1.90 30.81
N ALA A 7 -12.45 -2.48 29.86
CA ALA A 7 -11.06 -2.14 29.66
C ALA A 7 -11.01 -0.69 29.15
N VAL A 8 -10.57 0.22 30.01
CA VAL A 8 -10.18 1.56 29.57
C VAL A 8 -8.94 1.36 28.70
N ALA A 9 -9.07 1.62 27.40
CA ALA A 9 -7.94 1.69 26.50
C ALA A 9 -7.01 2.79 27.04
N LEU A 10 -5.85 2.39 27.58
CA LEU A 10 -4.78 3.32 27.89
C LEU A 10 -4.36 3.95 26.56
N ALA A 11 -4.70 5.23 26.37
CA ALA A 11 -4.16 6.01 25.27
C ALA A 11 -2.63 5.86 25.32
N GLN A 12 -2.04 5.25 24.29
CA GLN A 12 -0.60 5.12 24.22
C GLN A 12 -0.01 6.53 24.18
N ALA A 13 0.80 6.87 25.19
CA ALA A 13 1.44 8.16 25.27
C ALA A 13 2.38 8.31 24.06
N GLN A 14 2.25 9.43 23.36
CA GLN A 14 3.07 9.81 22.22
C GLN A 14 4.37 10.39 22.75
N THR A 15 5.49 10.10 22.07
CA THR A 15 6.80 10.65 22.45
C THR A 15 7.18 11.77 21.50
N VAL A 16 7.46 12.96 22.04
CA VAL A 16 7.92 14.12 21.29
C VAL A 16 9.40 14.33 21.55
N MET A 17 10.19 14.27 20.48
CA MET A 17 11.63 14.52 20.52
C MET A 17 11.92 15.96 20.08
N LEU A 18 12.63 16.70 20.93
CA LEU A 18 13.03 18.09 20.66
C LEU A 18 14.47 18.18 20.16
N LYS A 19 14.80 19.30 19.51
CA LYS A 19 16.16 19.58 19.00
C LYS A 19 17.23 19.68 20.09
N ASP A 20 16.82 20.02 21.31
CA ASP A 20 17.70 20.04 22.49
C ASP A 20 17.93 18.66 23.12
N GLY A 21 17.38 17.59 22.52
CA GLY A 21 17.53 16.21 22.96
C GLY A 21 16.52 15.78 24.03
N ARG A 22 15.64 16.67 24.50
CA ARG A 22 14.58 16.28 25.45
C ARG A 22 13.53 15.40 24.78
N LEU A 23 13.02 14.45 25.55
CA LEU A 23 11.88 13.61 25.22
C LEU A 23 10.71 13.98 26.12
N LEU A 24 9.58 14.33 25.52
CA LEU A 24 8.36 14.67 26.24
C LEU A 24 7.28 13.63 25.94
N ALA A 25 6.65 13.11 27.00
CA ALA A 25 5.47 12.26 26.86
C ALA A 25 4.21 13.13 26.77
N ALA A 26 3.39 12.88 25.75
CA ALA A 26 2.12 13.56 25.53
C ALA A 26 0.99 12.55 25.42
N ALA A 27 -0.10 12.76 26.16
CA ALA A 27 -1.34 12.02 25.99
C ALA A 27 -2.12 12.54 24.77
N ASN A 28 -2.05 13.83 24.50
CA ASN A 28 -2.66 14.46 23.34
C ASN A 28 -1.71 15.46 22.67
N VAL A 29 -1.81 15.57 21.35
CA VAL A 29 -1.02 16.48 20.52
C VAL A 29 -2.00 17.20 19.60
N LYS A 30 -2.02 18.53 19.68
CA LYS A 30 -2.81 19.37 18.77
C LYS A 30 -1.91 20.39 18.10
N ARG A 31 -2.24 20.78 16.87
CA ARG A 31 -1.53 21.81 16.15
C ARG A 31 -2.40 23.03 15.92
N ALA A 32 -1.81 24.21 16.04
CA ALA A 32 -2.41 25.48 15.67
C ALA A 32 -1.34 26.34 14.96
N GLY A 33 -1.38 26.35 13.62
CA GLY A 33 -0.37 27.02 12.81
C GLY A 33 1.03 26.46 13.07
N ASP A 34 1.97 27.33 13.45
CA ASP A 34 3.37 26.95 13.73
C ASP A 34 3.60 26.47 15.17
N GLN A 35 2.54 26.30 15.96
CA GLN A 35 2.62 25.81 17.32
C GLN A 35 2.02 24.41 17.46
N VAL A 36 2.71 23.57 18.23
CA VAL A 36 2.22 22.27 18.69
C VAL A 36 1.96 22.37 20.18
N MET A 37 0.76 21.98 20.59
CA MET A 37 0.34 21.90 21.98
C MET A 37 0.36 20.43 22.42
N LEU A 38 1.15 20.15 23.44
CA LEU A 38 1.24 18.85 24.10
C LEU A 38 0.44 18.88 25.39
N GLU A 39 -0.38 17.87 25.61
CA GLU A 39 -1.11 17.67 26.85
C GLU A 39 -0.61 16.39 27.52
N SER A 40 -0.12 16.49 28.76
CA SER A 40 0.31 15.32 29.54
C SER A 40 -0.89 14.53 30.06
N ALA A 41 -0.65 13.30 30.55
CA ALA A 41 -1.69 12.51 31.20
C ALA A 41 -2.27 13.17 32.47
N SER A 42 -1.55 14.13 33.07
CA SER A 42 -2.02 14.91 34.22
C SER A 42 -2.79 16.18 33.82
N GLY A 43 -3.03 16.39 32.52
CA GLY A 43 -3.69 17.59 31.97
C GLY A 43 -2.80 18.83 31.91
N ALA A 44 -1.48 18.71 32.14
CA ALA A 44 -0.57 19.84 31.98
C ALA A 44 -0.35 20.10 30.49
N GLN A 45 -0.44 21.37 30.08
CA GLN A 45 -0.29 21.77 28.68
C GLN A 45 1.01 22.54 28.47
N VAL A 46 1.73 22.19 27.40
CA VAL A 46 2.94 22.89 26.96
C VAL A 46 2.80 23.17 25.47
N SER A 47 3.01 24.41 25.07
CA SER A 47 3.06 24.80 23.66
C SER A 47 4.49 25.08 23.24
N MET A 48 4.85 24.68 22.02
CA MET A 48 6.17 24.87 21.43
C MET A 48 6.06 25.06 19.93
N ALA A 49 7.07 25.68 19.33
CA ALA A 49 7.12 25.84 17.89
C ALA A 49 7.38 24.51 17.18
N VAL A 50 6.75 24.28 16.03
CA VAL A 50 7.03 23.11 15.16
C VAL A 50 8.53 23.00 14.86
N GLY A 51 9.19 24.14 14.66
CA GLY A 51 10.63 24.20 14.40
C GLY A 51 11.53 23.72 15.55
N GLU A 52 11.01 23.51 16.76
CA GLU A 52 11.75 22.93 17.90
C GLU A 52 11.65 21.40 17.95
N ILE A 53 10.72 20.81 17.20
CA ILE A 53 10.43 19.39 17.18
C ILE A 53 11.28 18.70 16.12
N VAL A 54 11.91 17.59 16.50
CA VAL A 54 12.63 16.70 15.60
C VAL A 54 11.69 15.64 15.04
N ARG A 55 10.87 15.04 15.90
CA ARG A 55 9.97 13.93 15.57
C ARG A 55 8.88 13.80 16.63
N ILE A 56 7.71 13.31 16.22
CA ILE A 56 6.66 12.84 17.13
C ILE A 56 6.36 11.39 16.78
N ASP A 57 6.49 10.50 17.76
CA ASP A 57 6.07 9.11 17.63
C ASP A 57 4.56 9.01 17.92
N PHE A 58 3.77 9.15 16.85
CA PHE A 58 2.33 8.96 16.91
C PHE A 58 2.00 7.47 17.02
N PRO A 59 1.02 7.08 17.85
CA PRO A 59 0.51 5.71 17.85
C PRO A 59 -0.08 5.38 16.48
N GLU A 60 -0.02 4.10 16.12
CA GLU A 60 -0.68 3.62 14.90
C GLU A 60 -2.18 3.94 14.97
N PRO A 61 -2.78 4.53 13.91
CA PRO A 61 -4.22 4.76 13.86
C PRO A 61 -4.98 3.44 14.01
N SER A 62 -5.91 3.37 14.96
CA SER A 62 -6.64 2.13 15.29
C SER A 62 -7.33 1.49 14.08
N ASP A 63 -7.80 2.31 13.16
CA ASP A 63 -8.60 1.84 12.02
C ASP A 63 -7.74 1.53 10.78
N LEU A 64 -6.41 1.72 10.85
CA LEU A 64 -5.52 1.50 9.70
C LEU A 64 -5.48 0.01 9.31
N GLY A 65 -5.35 -0.88 10.30
CA GLY A 65 -5.37 -2.33 10.09
C GLY A 65 -6.67 -2.79 9.45
N ASP A 66 -7.80 -2.40 10.05
CA ASP A 66 -9.16 -2.71 9.54
C ASP A 66 -9.36 -2.18 8.11
N ALA A 67 -8.85 -1.00 7.79
CA ALA A 67 -8.96 -0.44 6.47
C ALA A 67 -8.16 -1.24 5.43
N VAL A 68 -6.95 -1.68 5.76
CA VAL A 68 -6.14 -2.55 4.88
C VAL A 68 -6.83 -3.90 4.68
N GLU A 69 -7.36 -4.51 5.75
CA GLU A 69 -8.11 -5.76 5.65
C GLU A 69 -9.33 -5.63 4.75
N LYS A 70 -10.09 -4.52 4.84
CA LYS A 70 -11.21 -4.24 3.95
C LYS A 70 -10.82 -4.18 2.48
N VAL A 71 -9.64 -3.67 2.13
CA VAL A 71 -9.16 -3.74 0.73
C VAL A 71 -8.99 -5.19 0.29
N VAL A 72 -8.35 -6.01 1.13
CA VAL A 72 -8.10 -7.43 0.87
C VAL A 72 -9.40 -8.24 0.75
N GLU A 73 -10.40 -7.92 1.58
CA GLU A 73 -11.74 -8.53 1.53
C GLU A 73 -12.58 -8.07 0.33
N GLY A 74 -12.09 -7.12 -0.48
CA GLY A 74 -12.85 -6.55 -1.60
C GLY A 74 -13.87 -5.47 -1.20
N LYS A 75 -13.86 -5.03 0.06
CA LYS A 75 -14.65 -3.91 0.58
C LYS A 75 -13.92 -2.58 0.38
N GLY A 76 -13.42 -2.36 -0.83
CA GLY A 76 -12.53 -1.23 -1.14
C GLY A 76 -13.16 0.14 -0.85
N GLU A 77 -14.46 0.33 -1.09
CA GLU A 77 -15.13 1.61 -0.78
C GLU A 77 -15.18 1.88 0.73
N GLU A 78 -15.43 0.86 1.55
CA GLU A 78 -15.38 1.02 3.01
C GLU A 78 -13.94 1.32 3.49
N ALA A 79 -12.94 0.68 2.88
CA ALA A 79 -11.54 0.97 3.15
C ALA A 79 -11.17 2.43 2.81
N VAL A 80 -11.61 2.92 1.65
CA VAL A 80 -11.39 4.32 1.23
C VAL A 80 -11.94 5.30 2.26
N VAL A 81 -13.17 5.10 2.73
CA VAL A 81 -13.78 5.98 3.76
C VAL A 81 -12.95 6.03 5.04
N LEU A 82 -12.46 4.88 5.52
CA LEU A 82 -11.60 4.83 6.71
C LEU A 82 -10.26 5.54 6.48
N LEU A 83 -9.61 5.27 5.36
CA LEU A 83 -8.30 5.83 5.04
C LEU A 83 -8.38 7.34 4.80
N GLU A 84 -9.42 7.84 4.12
CA GLU A 84 -9.65 9.28 3.95
C GLU A 84 -9.79 10.00 5.29
N ARG A 85 -10.52 9.41 6.24
CA ARG A 85 -10.67 9.97 7.60
C ARG A 85 -9.33 10.07 8.31
N ILE A 86 -8.51 9.02 8.24
CA ILE A 86 -7.18 9.01 8.88
C ILE A 86 -6.26 10.05 8.21
N VAL A 87 -6.20 10.07 6.87
CA VAL A 87 -5.42 11.04 6.09
C VAL A 87 -5.82 12.48 6.44
N ALA A 88 -7.11 12.76 6.51
CA ALA A 88 -7.60 14.08 6.87
C ALA A 88 -7.22 14.46 8.31
N GLY A 89 -7.36 13.53 9.26
CA GLY A 89 -7.01 13.76 10.67
C GLY A 89 -5.52 13.98 10.93
N GLN A 90 -4.66 13.52 10.03
CA GLN A 90 -3.19 13.65 10.14
C GLN A 90 -2.59 14.71 9.24
N ALA A 91 -3.40 15.36 8.40
CA ALA A 91 -2.92 16.33 7.41
C ALA A 91 -2.12 17.47 8.05
N ASP A 92 -2.52 17.90 9.25
CA ASP A 92 -1.85 18.97 10.00
C ASP A 92 -0.51 18.54 10.60
N PHE A 93 -0.09 17.29 10.49
CA PHE A 93 1.19 16.80 11.02
C PHE A 93 2.10 16.22 9.95
N ARG A 94 1.73 16.33 8.67
CA ARG A 94 2.42 15.65 7.56
C ARG A 94 3.88 16.05 7.39
N GLU A 95 4.25 17.26 7.82
CA GLU A 95 5.62 17.76 7.83
C GLU A 95 6.39 17.51 9.14
N ILE A 96 5.81 16.79 10.10
CA ILE A 96 6.50 16.40 11.34
C ILE A 96 6.85 14.92 11.25
N PRO A 97 8.13 14.53 11.27
CA PRO A 97 8.52 13.13 11.19
C PRO A 97 7.78 12.26 12.22
N GLY A 98 7.44 11.04 11.83
CA GLY A 98 6.80 10.03 12.68
C GLY A 98 5.27 10.04 12.67
N ASN A 99 4.66 10.94 11.91
CA ASN A 99 3.25 10.86 11.57
C ASN A 99 2.99 9.70 10.57
N TRP A 100 1.73 9.28 10.44
CA TRP A 100 1.33 8.19 9.55
C TRP A 100 0.73 8.67 8.21
N TRP A 101 0.67 9.97 7.97
CA TRP A 101 -0.04 10.57 6.84
C TRP A 101 0.42 9.99 5.51
N SER A 102 1.74 9.98 5.27
CA SER A 102 2.33 9.50 4.01
C SER A 102 2.03 8.02 3.76
N LEU A 103 2.08 7.20 4.81
CA LEU A 103 1.81 5.75 4.70
C LEU A 103 0.33 5.51 4.46
N THR A 104 -0.56 6.14 5.23
CA THR A 104 -2.00 6.01 5.06
C THR A 104 -2.45 6.55 3.70
N ALA A 105 -1.89 7.67 3.24
CA ALA A 105 -2.14 8.21 1.91
C ALA A 105 -1.69 7.23 0.82
N LEU A 106 -0.57 6.53 0.99
CA LEU A 106 -0.14 5.50 0.07
C LEU A 106 -1.12 4.32 0.04
N ARG A 107 -1.60 3.86 1.21
CA ARG A 107 -2.63 2.80 1.28
C ARG A 107 -3.94 3.23 0.63
N LEU A 108 -4.34 4.49 0.80
CA LEU A 108 -5.49 5.07 0.12
C LEU A 108 -5.29 5.06 -1.40
N ALA A 109 -4.11 5.44 -1.89
CA ALA A 109 -3.82 5.37 -3.33
C ALA A 109 -3.90 3.93 -3.88
N GLN A 110 -3.43 2.94 -3.12
CA GLN A 110 -3.54 1.51 -3.48
C GLN A 110 -5.01 1.04 -3.51
N ALA A 111 -5.81 1.44 -2.52
CA ALA A 111 -7.24 1.12 -2.48
C ALA A 111 -8.02 1.78 -3.62
N LEU A 112 -7.74 3.06 -3.91
CA LEU A 112 -8.33 3.77 -5.05
C LEU A 112 -7.96 3.11 -6.37
N GLU A 113 -6.71 2.65 -6.52
CA GLU A 113 -6.26 1.94 -7.71
C GLU A 113 -7.03 0.63 -7.91
N SER A 114 -7.22 -0.19 -6.87
CA SER A 114 -7.95 -1.45 -6.99
C SER A 114 -9.42 -1.24 -7.39
N LEU A 115 -10.01 -0.11 -6.99
CA LEU A 115 -11.34 0.33 -7.42
C LEU A 115 -11.39 0.93 -8.83
N GLY A 116 -10.25 1.05 -9.52
CA GLY A 116 -10.17 1.68 -10.84
C GLY A 116 -10.19 3.22 -10.81
N ARG A 117 -10.13 3.83 -9.63
CA ARG A 117 -10.07 5.30 -9.41
C ARG A 117 -8.64 5.82 -9.62
N GLY A 118 -8.06 5.50 -10.78
CA GLY A 118 -6.63 5.69 -11.07
C GLY A 118 -6.15 7.14 -11.09
N LEU A 119 -7.02 8.11 -11.42
CA LEU A 119 -6.67 9.54 -11.38
C LEU A 119 -6.52 10.04 -9.94
N GLU A 120 -7.40 9.61 -9.04
CA GLU A 120 -7.34 9.98 -7.62
C GLU A 120 -6.13 9.32 -6.94
N ALA A 121 -5.89 8.03 -7.24
CA ALA A 121 -4.71 7.32 -6.80
C ALA A 121 -3.42 8.03 -7.23
N GLN A 122 -3.36 8.51 -8.47
CA GLN A 122 -2.21 9.26 -8.99
C GLN A 122 -2.02 10.59 -8.27
N ALA A 123 -3.07 11.39 -8.15
CA ALA A 123 -2.98 12.69 -7.50
C ALA A 123 -2.46 12.56 -6.06
N LEU A 124 -2.89 11.52 -5.35
CA LEU A 124 -2.43 11.23 -4.00
C LEU A 124 -0.97 10.78 -3.97
N ALA A 125 -0.56 9.88 -4.88
CA ALA A 125 0.83 9.46 -4.98
C ALA A 125 1.79 10.63 -5.32
N GLU A 126 1.40 11.50 -6.25
CA GLU A 126 2.16 12.72 -6.58
C GLU A 126 2.27 13.67 -5.39
N LYS A 127 1.18 13.80 -4.61
CA LYS A 127 1.18 14.58 -3.37
C LYS A 127 2.20 14.02 -2.35
N ILE A 128 2.26 12.70 -2.18
CA ILE A 128 3.24 12.06 -1.29
C ILE A 128 4.67 12.35 -1.79
N VAL A 129 4.92 12.25 -3.10
CA VAL A 129 6.25 12.55 -3.67
C VAL A 129 6.68 14.00 -3.40
N GLY A 130 5.74 14.95 -3.40
CA GLY A 130 6.03 16.36 -3.14
C GLY A 130 6.10 16.76 -1.67
N GLU A 131 5.39 16.05 -0.78
CA GLU A 131 5.17 16.51 0.60
C GLU A 131 5.73 15.56 1.68
N ALA A 132 5.97 14.29 1.38
CA ALA A 132 6.41 13.33 2.38
C ALA A 132 7.87 13.56 2.81
N ILE A 133 8.14 13.33 4.09
CA ILE A 133 9.48 13.48 4.66
C ILE A 133 10.22 12.14 4.67
N GLU A 134 9.50 11.03 4.80
CA GLU A 134 10.08 9.69 4.86
C GLU A 134 10.58 9.26 3.47
N PRO A 135 11.91 9.11 3.25
CA PRO A 135 12.44 8.82 1.92
C PRO A 135 11.95 7.49 1.33
N GLU A 136 11.65 6.51 2.18
CA GLU A 136 11.11 5.22 1.71
C GLU A 136 9.66 5.32 1.25
N LEU A 137 8.85 6.20 1.85
CA LEU A 137 7.48 6.44 1.40
C LEU A 137 7.44 7.26 0.11
N VAL A 138 8.37 8.20 -0.07
CA VAL A 138 8.57 8.87 -1.36
C VAL A 138 8.88 7.86 -2.47
N LYS A 139 9.82 6.92 -2.22
CA LYS A 139 10.14 5.86 -3.20
C LYS A 139 8.95 4.95 -3.48
N ALA A 140 8.17 4.59 -2.45
CA ALA A 140 6.96 3.79 -2.63
C ALA A 140 5.91 4.53 -3.48
N ALA A 141 5.71 5.82 -3.24
CA ALA A 141 4.84 6.66 -4.05
C ALA A 141 5.33 6.83 -5.49
N GLN A 142 6.65 6.89 -5.72
CA GLN A 142 7.22 6.88 -7.07
C GLN A 142 6.88 5.57 -7.82
N ALA A 143 6.96 4.42 -7.15
CA ALA A 143 6.52 3.15 -7.73
C ALA A 143 5.00 3.15 -8.01
N GLN A 144 4.19 3.73 -7.13
CA GLN A 144 2.75 3.90 -7.35
C GLN A 144 2.44 4.78 -8.57
N VAL A 145 3.16 5.89 -8.75
CA VAL A 145 3.05 6.73 -9.96
C VAL A 145 3.43 5.92 -11.22
N ALA A 146 4.46 5.09 -11.14
CA ALA A 146 4.85 4.23 -12.25
C ALA A 146 3.75 3.23 -12.66
N ALA A 147 2.99 2.69 -11.70
CA ALA A 147 1.83 1.84 -11.98
C ALA A 147 0.78 2.59 -12.84
N VAL A 148 0.53 3.86 -12.54
CA VAL A 148 -0.40 4.70 -13.31
C VAL A 148 0.14 4.98 -14.71
N ILE A 149 1.43 5.30 -14.84
CA ILE A 149 2.10 5.51 -16.13
C ILE A 149 1.97 4.26 -17.00
N LEU A 150 2.18 3.07 -16.42
CA LEU A 150 2.03 1.81 -17.11
C LEU A 150 0.58 1.60 -17.61
N ARG A 151 -0.43 1.91 -16.80
CA ARG A 151 -1.84 1.82 -17.23
C ARG A 151 -2.19 2.73 -18.41
N ARG A 152 -1.47 3.84 -18.56
CA ARG A 152 -1.58 4.73 -19.73
C ARG A 152 -0.82 4.21 -20.95
N GLY A 153 -0.14 3.07 -20.84
CA GLY A 153 0.61 2.43 -21.92
C GLY A 153 2.09 2.83 -22.01
N ASP A 154 2.58 3.77 -21.19
CA ASP A 154 3.97 4.21 -21.22
C ASP A 154 4.87 3.29 -20.37
N ARG A 155 5.15 2.11 -20.92
CA ARG A 155 5.96 1.08 -20.25
C ARG A 155 7.39 1.55 -19.97
N ALA A 156 8.01 2.16 -20.97
CA ALA A 156 9.37 2.69 -20.85
C ALA A 156 9.43 3.78 -19.76
N GLY A 157 8.40 4.62 -19.66
CA GLY A 157 8.26 5.59 -18.58
C GLY A 157 8.05 4.95 -17.21
N ALA A 158 7.31 3.86 -17.11
CA ALA A 158 7.14 3.12 -15.86
C ALA A 158 8.47 2.48 -15.41
N ILE A 159 9.18 1.78 -16.30
CA ILE A 159 10.50 1.18 -16.02
C ILE A 159 11.51 2.24 -15.55
N ARG A 160 11.62 3.37 -16.25
CA ARG A 160 12.52 4.47 -15.84
C ARG A 160 12.24 4.99 -14.43
N LYS A 161 11.00 4.89 -13.95
CA LYS A 161 10.60 5.34 -12.61
C LYS A 161 10.88 4.29 -11.54
N ILE A 162 10.71 3.00 -11.84
CA ILE A 162 10.90 1.93 -10.85
C ILE A 162 12.35 1.43 -10.72
N ASP A 163 13.18 1.58 -11.76
CA ASP A 163 14.59 1.13 -11.70
C ASP A 163 15.40 1.80 -10.57
N PRO A 164 15.30 3.12 -10.33
CA PRO A 164 15.90 3.75 -9.15
C PRO A 164 15.34 3.21 -7.84
N VAL A 165 14.02 3.01 -7.75
CA VAL A 165 13.37 2.46 -6.55
C VAL A 165 13.94 1.09 -6.21
N LEU A 166 14.06 0.18 -7.18
CA LEU A 166 14.61 -1.16 -6.94
C LEU A 166 16.09 -1.16 -6.52
N ARG A 167 16.88 -0.16 -6.96
CA ARG A 167 18.29 -0.04 -6.58
C ARG A 167 18.45 0.55 -5.17
N GLU A 168 17.65 1.56 -4.85
CA GLU A 168 17.89 2.48 -3.75
C GLU A 168 16.97 2.24 -2.55
N ALA A 169 15.76 1.72 -2.76
CA ALA A 169 14.85 1.42 -1.67
C ALA A 169 15.39 0.29 -0.79
N ARG A 170 15.06 0.39 0.49
CA ARG A 170 15.37 -0.60 1.52
C ARG A 170 14.12 -1.05 2.25
N GLY A 171 13.05 -0.26 2.24
CA GLY A 171 11.75 -0.61 2.80
C GLY A 171 10.96 -1.58 1.93
N ASP A 172 10.20 -2.45 2.60
CA ASP A 172 9.41 -3.50 1.94
C ASP A 172 8.35 -2.92 1.01
N THR A 173 7.59 -1.92 1.45
CA THR A 173 6.51 -1.33 0.66
C THR A 173 6.99 -0.80 -0.69
N ALA A 174 8.10 -0.07 -0.70
CA ALA A 174 8.65 0.52 -1.93
C ALA A 174 9.13 -0.56 -2.90
N ARG A 175 9.83 -1.58 -2.39
CA ARG A 175 10.35 -2.68 -3.22
C ARG A 175 9.24 -3.59 -3.73
N ALA A 176 8.25 -3.91 -2.89
CA ALA A 176 7.11 -4.73 -3.26
C ALA A 176 6.30 -4.07 -4.39
N LEU A 177 5.99 -2.78 -4.26
CA LEU A 177 5.33 -2.01 -5.32
C LEU A 177 6.15 -1.97 -6.60
N ALA A 178 7.45 -1.72 -6.50
CA ALA A 178 8.31 -1.67 -7.67
C ALA A 178 8.40 -3.04 -8.38
N HIS A 179 8.45 -4.15 -7.64
CA HIS A 179 8.41 -5.50 -8.20
C HIS A 179 7.06 -5.83 -8.85
N LEU A 180 5.94 -5.43 -8.24
CA LEU A 180 4.61 -5.56 -8.84
C LEU A 180 4.54 -4.83 -10.18
N VAL A 181 4.95 -3.56 -10.22
CA VAL A 181 4.92 -2.74 -11.45
C VAL A 181 5.88 -3.27 -12.51
N ARG A 182 7.08 -3.74 -12.12
CA ARG A 182 8.03 -4.36 -13.04
C ARG A 182 7.45 -5.63 -13.67
N GLY A 183 6.82 -6.49 -12.87
CA GLY A 183 6.13 -7.67 -13.37
C GLY A 183 5.02 -7.34 -14.36
N GLN A 184 4.24 -6.29 -14.08
CA GLN A 184 3.20 -5.81 -15.01
C GLN A 184 3.80 -5.24 -16.31
N CYS A 185 4.94 -4.56 -16.25
CA CYS A 185 5.64 -4.09 -17.46
C CYS A 185 6.06 -5.28 -18.34
N TRP A 186 6.70 -6.29 -17.74
CA TRP A 186 7.14 -7.49 -18.46
C TRP A 186 5.99 -8.31 -19.01
N LEU A 187 4.88 -8.46 -18.27
CA LEU A 187 3.66 -9.09 -18.78
C LEU A 187 3.16 -8.40 -20.03
N ALA A 188 3.14 -7.06 -20.02
CA ALA A 188 2.64 -6.31 -21.15
C ALA A 188 3.52 -6.55 -22.40
N GLU A 189 4.83 -6.77 -22.20
CA GLU A 189 5.82 -7.09 -23.24
C GLU A 189 5.87 -8.58 -23.61
N GLU A 190 4.98 -9.40 -23.04
CA GLU A 190 4.99 -10.86 -23.25
C GLU A 190 6.29 -11.54 -22.81
N ASN A 191 7.08 -10.87 -21.97
CA ASN A 191 8.27 -11.44 -21.34
C ASN A 191 7.85 -12.19 -20.07
N TRP A 192 7.27 -13.37 -20.28
CA TRP A 192 6.56 -14.12 -19.23
C TRP A 192 7.48 -14.59 -18.10
N GLU A 193 8.73 -14.96 -18.40
CA GLU A 193 9.70 -15.41 -17.39
C GLU A 193 10.08 -14.25 -16.45
N GLU A 194 10.45 -13.10 -17.00
CA GLU A 194 10.81 -11.91 -16.23
C GLU A 194 9.61 -11.35 -15.44
N ALA A 195 8.41 -11.45 -16.02
CA ALA A 195 7.18 -11.11 -15.32
C ALA A 195 6.99 -11.99 -14.08
N MET A 196 7.11 -13.31 -14.25
CA MET A 196 6.97 -14.28 -13.16
C MET A 196 8.04 -14.07 -12.07
N LEU A 197 9.30 -13.89 -12.48
CA LEU A 197 10.41 -13.60 -11.56
C LEU A 197 10.18 -12.30 -10.78
N SER A 198 9.56 -11.29 -11.39
CA SER A 198 9.25 -10.03 -10.69
C SER A 198 8.11 -10.22 -9.69
N PHE A 199 7.04 -10.91 -10.06
CA PHE A 199 5.90 -11.11 -9.17
C PHE A 199 6.23 -11.98 -7.96
N VAL A 200 7.07 -13.01 -8.10
CA VAL A 200 7.41 -13.90 -6.98
C VAL A 200 8.22 -13.19 -5.89
N GLN A 201 8.90 -12.07 -6.21
CA GLN A 201 9.65 -11.29 -5.21
C GLN A 201 8.74 -10.77 -4.10
N VAL A 202 7.50 -10.40 -4.43
CA VAL A 202 6.57 -9.79 -3.47
C VAL A 202 6.22 -10.76 -2.33
N PRO A 203 5.62 -11.94 -2.56
CA PRO A 203 5.28 -12.85 -1.47
C PRO A 203 6.51 -13.49 -0.80
N VAL A 204 7.64 -13.61 -1.50
CA VAL A 204 8.86 -14.25 -0.94
C VAL A 204 9.62 -13.31 -0.02
N PHE A 205 9.77 -12.03 -0.38
CA PHE A 205 10.62 -11.09 0.36
C PHE A 205 9.84 -10.00 1.08
N HIS A 206 8.57 -9.79 0.75
CA HIS A 206 7.73 -8.69 1.25
C HIS A 206 6.36 -9.21 1.70
N ALA A 207 6.37 -10.30 2.48
CA ALA A 207 5.17 -11.06 2.83
C ALA A 207 4.12 -10.27 3.65
N THR A 208 4.52 -9.15 4.25
CA THR A 208 3.65 -8.25 5.00
C THR A 208 2.84 -7.29 4.10
N GLU A 209 3.20 -7.17 2.82
CA GLU A 209 2.52 -6.30 1.85
C GLU A 209 1.31 -7.01 1.20
N THR A 210 0.44 -7.57 2.05
CA THR A 210 -0.69 -8.42 1.65
C THR A 210 -1.72 -7.71 0.77
N ILE A 211 -1.84 -6.39 0.90
CA ILE A 211 -2.70 -5.55 0.03
C ILE A 211 -2.36 -5.70 -1.46
N LEU A 212 -1.12 -6.08 -1.79
CA LEU A 212 -0.66 -6.26 -3.17
C LEU A 212 -0.90 -7.68 -3.71
N PHE A 213 -1.22 -8.64 -2.84
CA PHE A 213 -1.24 -10.06 -3.21
C PHE A 213 -2.28 -10.40 -4.29
N PRO A 214 -3.51 -9.87 -4.28
CA PRO A 214 -4.47 -10.14 -5.35
C PRO A 214 -3.93 -9.76 -6.74
N ALA A 215 -3.32 -8.57 -6.85
CA ALA A 215 -2.69 -8.09 -8.09
C ALA A 215 -1.49 -8.95 -8.51
N VAL A 216 -0.65 -9.35 -7.55
CA VAL A 216 0.49 -10.24 -7.79
C VAL A 216 0.02 -11.61 -8.30
N MET A 217 -0.98 -12.22 -7.66
CA MET A 217 -1.48 -13.54 -8.05
C MET A 217 -2.12 -13.53 -9.44
N LEU A 218 -2.90 -12.50 -9.76
CA LEU A 218 -3.45 -12.34 -11.11
C LEU A 218 -2.32 -12.21 -12.15
N GLY A 219 -1.29 -11.42 -11.83
CA GLY A 219 -0.11 -11.26 -12.67
C GLY A 219 0.64 -12.59 -12.89
N ARG A 220 0.86 -13.37 -11.83
CA ARG A 220 1.49 -14.70 -11.90
C ARG A 220 0.67 -15.67 -12.74
N GLY A 221 -0.64 -15.72 -12.54
CA GLY A 221 -1.53 -16.58 -13.33
C GLY A 221 -1.45 -16.27 -14.83
N ARG A 222 -1.39 -14.98 -15.19
CA ARG A 222 -1.19 -14.53 -16.58
C ARG A 222 0.18 -14.91 -17.13
N ALA A 223 1.25 -14.73 -16.34
CA ALA A 223 2.61 -15.10 -16.75
C ALA A 223 2.72 -16.61 -17.00
N LEU A 224 2.19 -17.43 -16.09
CA LEU A 224 2.16 -18.89 -16.22
C LEU A 224 1.39 -19.34 -17.46
N LEU A 225 0.24 -18.70 -17.74
CA LEU A 225 -0.50 -18.94 -18.98
C LEU A 225 0.33 -18.58 -20.22
N GLY A 226 1.07 -17.47 -20.18
CA GLY A 226 2.03 -17.07 -21.22
C GLY A 226 3.08 -18.16 -21.49
N LEU A 227 3.63 -18.74 -20.42
CA LEU A 227 4.60 -19.84 -20.45
C LEU A 227 3.99 -21.21 -20.82
N ALA A 228 2.68 -21.28 -21.10
CA ALA A 228 1.94 -22.52 -21.32
C ALA A 228 1.98 -23.50 -20.14
N ASP A 229 2.30 -23.04 -18.92
CA ASP A 229 2.08 -23.79 -17.68
C ASP A 229 0.62 -23.66 -17.28
N PHE A 230 -0.24 -24.43 -17.97
CA PHE A 230 -1.69 -24.38 -17.77
C PHE A 230 -2.10 -24.84 -16.36
N ALA A 231 -1.39 -25.83 -15.79
CA ALA A 231 -1.68 -26.33 -14.46
C ALA A 231 -1.35 -25.29 -13.39
N GLY A 232 -0.17 -24.67 -13.45
CA GLY A 232 0.23 -23.59 -12.55
C GLY A 232 -0.67 -22.37 -12.69
N ALA A 233 -0.99 -21.97 -13.92
CA ALA A 233 -1.89 -20.84 -14.19
C ALA A 233 -3.27 -21.07 -13.57
N ARG A 234 -3.86 -22.25 -13.81
CA ARG A 234 -5.17 -22.63 -13.25
C ARG A 234 -5.15 -22.61 -11.73
N SER A 235 -4.18 -23.29 -11.12
CA SER A 235 -4.06 -23.38 -9.66
C SER A 235 -3.93 -21.99 -9.03
N THR A 236 -3.08 -21.12 -9.58
CA THR A 236 -2.86 -19.76 -9.06
C THR A 236 -4.12 -18.90 -9.16
N LEU A 237 -4.84 -18.99 -10.28
CA LEU A 237 -6.06 -18.20 -10.51
C LEU A 237 -7.25 -18.71 -9.69
N GLU A 238 -7.36 -20.02 -9.47
CA GLU A 238 -8.36 -20.62 -8.57
C GLU A 238 -8.07 -20.25 -7.12
N GLU A 239 -6.81 -20.28 -6.69
CA GLU A 239 -6.39 -19.84 -5.35
C GLU A 239 -6.72 -18.37 -5.13
N LEU A 240 -6.43 -17.48 -6.09
CA LEU A 240 -6.80 -16.06 -6.02
C LEU A 240 -8.30 -15.89 -5.74
N ARG A 241 -9.14 -16.67 -6.41
CA ARG A 241 -10.60 -16.61 -6.21
C ARG A 241 -11.06 -17.21 -4.88
N ALA A 242 -10.33 -18.18 -4.35
CA ALA A 242 -10.65 -18.83 -3.08
C ALA A 242 -10.21 -17.97 -1.88
N VAL A 243 -9.01 -17.40 -1.94
CA VAL A 243 -8.40 -16.62 -0.84
C VAL A 243 -8.89 -15.18 -0.83
N TYR A 244 -9.12 -14.57 -2.00
CA TYR A 244 -9.54 -13.17 -2.14
C TYR A 244 -10.84 -13.02 -2.93
N PRO A 245 -11.94 -13.69 -2.54
CA PRO A 245 -13.16 -13.78 -3.36
C PRO A 245 -13.80 -12.42 -3.67
N GLY A 246 -13.60 -11.41 -2.80
CA GLY A 246 -14.12 -10.06 -3.00
C GLY A 246 -13.22 -9.15 -3.84
N ALA A 247 -11.95 -9.48 -4.00
CA ALA A 247 -11.00 -8.62 -4.68
C ALA A 247 -11.38 -8.41 -6.17
N PRO A 248 -11.21 -7.19 -6.73
CA PRO A 248 -11.40 -6.94 -8.15
C PRO A 248 -10.67 -7.93 -9.05
N GLU A 249 -9.46 -8.32 -8.67
CA GLU A 249 -8.60 -9.27 -9.38
C GLU A 249 -9.19 -10.68 -9.43
N ALA A 250 -9.92 -11.12 -8.40
CA ALA A 250 -10.60 -12.41 -8.41
C ALA A 250 -11.71 -12.45 -9.47
N LYS A 251 -12.37 -11.33 -9.74
CA LYS A 251 -13.33 -11.22 -10.86
C LYS A 251 -12.60 -11.28 -12.21
N LEU A 252 -11.43 -10.64 -12.30
CA LEU A 252 -10.59 -10.69 -13.51
C LEU A 252 -9.97 -12.08 -13.75
N ALA A 253 -9.87 -12.93 -12.74
CA ALA A 253 -9.35 -14.30 -12.88
C ALA A 253 -10.28 -15.22 -13.70
N LEU A 254 -11.59 -14.96 -13.70
CA LEU A 254 -12.57 -15.76 -14.45
C LEU A 254 -12.29 -15.84 -15.96
N PRO A 255 -12.17 -14.71 -16.70
CA PRO A 255 -11.83 -14.77 -18.11
C PRO A 255 -10.44 -15.36 -18.37
N GLU A 256 -9.49 -15.21 -17.44
CA GLU A 256 -8.16 -15.84 -17.58
C GLU A 256 -8.25 -17.38 -17.44
N LEU A 257 -9.04 -17.90 -16.51
CA LEU A 257 -9.29 -19.35 -16.37
C LEU A 257 -9.92 -19.95 -17.63
N GLN A 258 -10.83 -19.21 -18.27
CA GLN A 258 -11.39 -19.62 -19.56
C GLN A 258 -10.30 -19.70 -20.64
N ARG A 259 -9.42 -18.69 -20.73
CA ARG A 259 -8.27 -18.70 -21.65
C ARG A 259 -7.32 -19.85 -21.39
N VAL A 260 -7.08 -20.21 -20.12
CA VAL A 260 -6.29 -21.39 -19.75
C VAL A 260 -6.92 -22.64 -20.37
N ALA A 261 -8.22 -22.87 -20.15
CA ALA A 261 -8.91 -24.03 -20.69
C ALA A 261 -8.89 -24.08 -22.24
N ASP A 262 -9.08 -22.94 -22.90
CA ASP A 262 -9.09 -22.86 -24.36
C ASP A 262 -7.71 -23.14 -24.96
N ARG A 263 -6.65 -22.53 -24.40
CA ARG A 263 -5.27 -22.77 -24.87
C ARG A 263 -4.80 -24.18 -24.57
N GLU A 264 -5.20 -24.75 -23.45
CA GLU A 264 -4.89 -26.14 -23.09
C GLU A 264 -5.54 -27.13 -24.06
N ARG A 265 -6.83 -26.97 -24.40
CA ARG A 265 -7.51 -27.79 -25.42
C ARG A 265 -6.85 -27.66 -26.79
N ALA A 266 -6.55 -26.43 -27.19
CA ALA A 266 -5.87 -26.16 -28.46
C ALA A 266 -4.49 -26.84 -28.53
N ALA A 267 -3.73 -26.84 -27.42
CA ALA A 267 -2.42 -27.51 -27.34
C ALA A 267 -2.53 -29.04 -27.38
N ARG A 268 -3.65 -29.62 -26.92
CA ARG A 268 -3.94 -31.06 -26.98
C ARG A 268 -4.49 -31.54 -28.33
N GLY A 269 -4.92 -30.61 -29.19
CA GLY A 269 -5.50 -30.93 -30.50
C GLY A 269 -6.99 -31.26 -30.47
N ASP A 270 -7.68 -31.03 -29.34
CA ASP A 270 -9.11 -31.24 -29.20
C ASP A 270 -9.85 -30.01 -29.75
N ARG A 271 -10.38 -30.09 -30.98
CA ARG A 271 -11.30 -29.10 -31.57
C ARG A 271 -12.72 -29.63 -31.64
#